data_AF-A0A2V7YFC6-F1
#
_entry.id   AF-A0A2V7YFC6-F1
#
_cell.length_a   1.000
_cell.length_b   1.000
_cell.length_c   1.000
_cell.angle_alpha   90.00
_cell.angle_beta   90.00
_cell.angle_gamma   90.00
#
_symmetry.space_group_name_H-M   'P 1'
#
loop_
_entity.id
_entity.type
_entity.pdbx_description
1 polymer ?
#
loop_
_entity_poly.entity_id
_entity_poly.type
_entity_poly.pdbx_seq_one_letter_code
_entity_poly.pdbx_strand_id
1 'polypeptide(L)'
;MIEKLAELEKTHQELTARLADPATFGDPKVYREVNKTLSEIAPTVRLYREYVKASRQREENDELLAGLSKDDDLYEMAQDEKEQLAARIAELEEQLRRELTPKD
;
A
#
# COMPACT_ATOMS: atom_id res chain seq x y z
N MET A 1 -4.83 -11.80 -4.59
CA MET A 1 -4.69 -11.01 -3.34
C MET A 1 -4.48 -9.54 -3.67
N ILE A 2 -3.37 -9.21 -4.34
CA ILE A 2 -3.01 -7.84 -4.74
C ILE A 2 -4.12 -7.16 -5.55
N GLU A 3 -4.72 -7.85 -6.52
CA GLU A 3 -5.87 -7.31 -7.29
C GLU A 3 -7.03 -6.85 -6.41
N LYS A 4 -7.36 -7.61 -5.35
CA LYS A 4 -8.42 -7.23 -4.40
C LYS A 4 -8.04 -5.99 -3.57
N LEU A 5 -6.76 -5.85 -3.23
CA LEU A 5 -6.26 -4.68 -2.49
C LEU A 5 -6.23 -3.44 -3.37
N ALA A 6 -5.88 -3.60 -4.64
CA ALA A 6 -5.93 -2.52 -5.64
C ALA A 6 -7.38 -2.02 -5.84
N GLU A 7 -8.35 -2.92 -5.95
CA GLU A 7 -9.77 -2.55 -6.00
C GLU A 7 -10.25 -1.86 -4.71
N LEU A 8 -9.76 -2.30 -3.54
CA LEU A 8 -10.07 -1.67 -2.26
C LEU A 8 -9.48 -0.25 -2.16
N GLU A 9 -8.24 -0.06 -2.62
CA GLU A 9 -7.62 1.26 -2.71
C GLU A 9 -8.40 2.17 -3.67
N LYS A 10 -8.76 1.67 -4.85
CA LYS A 10 -9.56 2.43 -5.82
C LYS A 10 -10.90 2.85 -5.21
N THR A 11 -11.60 1.93 -4.55
CA THR A 11 -12.84 2.23 -3.82
C THR A 11 -12.61 3.32 -2.77
N HIS A 12 -11.54 3.23 -1.98
CA HIS A 12 -11.18 4.27 -1.01
C HIS A 12 -10.95 5.63 -1.68
N GLN A 13 -10.23 5.68 -2.81
CA GLN A 13 -9.99 6.92 -3.54
C GLN A 13 -11.29 7.52 -4.08
N GLU A 14 -12.17 6.71 -4.67
CA GLU A 14 -13.48 7.13 -5.18
C GLU A 14 -14.39 7.70 -4.08
N LEU A 15 -14.46 7.01 -2.93
CA LEU A 15 -15.22 7.47 -1.77
C LEU A 15 -14.65 8.78 -1.18
N THR A 16 -13.31 8.91 -1.15
CA THR A 16 -12.65 10.14 -0.69
C THR A 16 -12.94 11.30 -1.64
N ALA A 17 -12.89 11.08 -2.96
CA ALA A 17 -13.19 12.09 -3.96
C ALA A 17 -14.66 12.54 -3.88
N ARG A 18 -15.59 11.60 -3.65
CA ARG A 18 -17.01 11.92 -3.40
C ARG A 18 -17.20 12.82 -2.18
N LEU A 19 -16.45 12.63 -1.10
CA LEU A 19 -16.53 13.53 0.07
C LEU A 19 -15.97 14.93 -0.20
N ALA A 20 -15.06 15.07 -1.16
CA ALA A 20 -14.52 16.37 -1.57
C ALA A 20 -15.46 17.14 -2.51
N ASP A 21 -16.46 16.47 -3.10
CA ASP A 21 -17.47 17.09 -3.97
C ASP A 21 -18.58 17.77 -3.15
N PRO A 22 -18.77 19.10 -3.27
CA PRO A 22 -19.85 19.86 -2.62
C PRO A 22 -21.26 19.31 -2.87
N ALA A 23 -21.49 18.62 -3.99
CA ALA A 23 -22.79 18.04 -4.35
C ALA A 23 -23.19 16.87 -3.44
N THR A 24 -22.21 16.21 -2.80
CA THR A 24 -22.44 15.03 -1.94
C THR A 24 -22.92 15.41 -0.54
N PHE A 25 -22.78 16.68 -0.14
CA PHE A 25 -23.16 17.18 1.19
C PHE A 25 -24.68 17.33 1.41
N GLY A 26 -25.49 17.10 0.37
CA GLY A 26 -26.95 17.24 0.46
C GLY A 26 -27.65 16.17 1.30
N ASP A 27 -27.03 15.01 1.53
CA ASP A 27 -27.62 13.89 2.28
C ASP A 27 -26.75 13.43 3.46
N PRO A 28 -27.13 13.76 4.72
CA PRO A 28 -26.43 13.33 5.92
C PRO A 28 -26.33 11.79 6.11
N LYS A 29 -27.23 11.00 5.54
CA LYS A 29 -27.18 9.53 5.60
C LYS A 29 -26.07 9.00 4.71
N VAL A 30 -26.03 9.46 3.45
CA VAL A 30 -24.98 9.11 2.48
C VAL A 30 -23.61 9.48 3.03
N TYR A 31 -23.47 10.67 3.60
CA TYR A 31 -22.23 11.11 4.24
C TYR A 31 -21.76 10.16 5.35
N ARG A 32 -22.68 9.70 6.21
CA ARG A 32 -22.36 8.78 7.31
C ARG A 32 -21.94 7.41 6.79
N GLU A 33 -22.63 6.88 5.79
CA GLU A 33 -22.32 5.59 5.18
C GLU A 33 -20.94 5.62 4.51
N VAL A 34 -20.65 6.65 3.71
CA VAL A 34 -19.35 6.83 3.06
C VAL A 34 -18.22 6.92 4.08
N ASN A 35 -18.38 7.71 5.14
CA ASN A 35 -17.35 7.81 6.20
C ASN A 35 -17.15 6.51 6.96
N LYS A 36 -18.23 5.74 7.19
CA LYS A 36 -18.14 4.43 7.83
C LYS A 36 -17.32 3.48 6.95
N THR A 37 -17.66 3.35 5.67
CA THR A 37 -16.93 2.48 4.74
C THR A 37 -15.46 2.90 4.59
N LEU A 38 -15.18 4.21 4.47
CA LEU A 38 -13.80 4.70 4.45
C LEU A 38 -13.03 4.29 5.70
N SER A 39 -13.63 4.45 6.88
CA SER A 39 -13.00 4.09 8.16
C SER A 39 -12.73 2.58 8.26
N GLU A 40 -13.65 1.75 7.73
CA GLU A 40 -13.52 0.29 7.72
C GLU A 40 -12.38 -0.19 6.81
N ILE A 41 -12.22 0.40 5.62
CA ILE A 41 -11.21 -0.05 4.65
C ILE A 41 -9.86 0.66 4.79
N ALA A 42 -9.80 1.79 5.49
CA ALA A 42 -8.60 2.60 5.63
C ALA A 42 -7.39 1.84 6.22
N PRO A 43 -7.51 0.96 7.24
CA PRO A 43 -6.37 0.17 7.74
C PRO A 43 -5.73 -0.69 6.65
N THR A 44 -6.54 -1.43 5.90
CA THR A 44 -6.08 -2.30 4.81
C THR A 44 -5.47 -1.50 3.66
N VAL A 45 -6.09 -0.38 3.28
CA VAL A 45 -5.53 0.51 2.25
C VAL A 45 -4.20 1.13 2.67
N ARG A 46 -4.03 1.50 3.94
CA ARG A 46 -2.73 2.01 4.44
C ARG A 46 -1.63 0.96 4.32
N LEU A 47 -1.89 -0.27 4.78
CA LEU A 47 -0.94 -1.38 4.65
C LEU A 47 -0.60 -1.66 3.19
N TYR A 48 -1.60 -1.61 2.30
CA TYR A 48 -1.37 -1.83 0.87
C TYR A 48 -0.51 -0.75 0.24
N ARG A 49 -0.73 0.53 0.59
CA ARG A 49 0.11 1.64 0.12
C ARG A 49 1.56 1.52 0.61
N GLU A 50 1.77 1.08 1.84
CA GLU A 50 3.11 0.80 2.35
C GLU A 50 3.78 -0.34 1.57
N TYR A 51 3.03 -1.40 1.26
CA TYR A 51 3.52 -2.51 0.43
C TYR A 51 3.93 -2.05 -0.97
N VAL A 52 3.08 -1.26 -1.65
CA VAL A 52 3.39 -0.72 -2.98
C VAL A 52 4.62 0.17 -2.94
N LYS A 53 4.73 1.02 -1.91
CA LYS A 53 5.90 1.88 -1.71
C LYS A 53 7.18 1.05 -1.51
N ALA A 54 7.18 0.08 -0.61
CA ALA A 54 8.34 -0.77 -0.35
C ALA A 54 8.73 -1.59 -1.59
N SER A 55 7.74 -2.09 -2.35
CA SER A 55 7.97 -2.80 -3.61
C SER A 55 8.64 -1.91 -4.65
N ARG A 56 8.19 -0.66 -4.78
CA ARG A 56 8.80 0.32 -5.68
C ARG A 56 10.23 0.69 -5.26
N GLN A 57 10.46 0.92 -3.96
CA GLN A 57 11.80 1.19 -3.45
C GLN A 57 12.76 0.03 -3.74
N ARG A 58 12.27 -1.21 -3.64
CA ARG A 58 13.07 -2.39 -3.99
C ARG A 58 13.39 -2.44 -5.48
N GLU A 59 12.43 -2.14 -6.34
CA GLU A 59 12.65 -2.06 -7.79
C GLU A 59 13.71 -1.01 -8.14
N GLU A 60 13.57 0.21 -7.58
CA GLU A 60 14.55 1.30 -7.74
C GLU A 60 15.95 0.88 -7.22
N ASN A 61 16.03 0.15 -6.11
CA ASN A 61 17.30 -0.37 -5.58
C ASN A 61 17.88 -1.53 -6.42
N ASP A 62 17.04 -2.38 -6.99
CA ASP A 62 17.46 -3.44 -7.92
C ASP A 62 18.02 -2.84 -9.23
N GLU A 63 17.44 -1.75 -9.73
CA GLU A 63 17.98 -0.97 -10.86
C GLU A 63 19.34 -0.34 -10.52
N LEU A 64 19.48 0.22 -9.31
CA LEU A 64 20.75 0.77 -8.83
C LEU A 64 21.83 -0.31 -8.78
N LEU A 65 21.53 -1.47 -8.17
CA LEU A 65 22.45 -2.62 -8.09
C LEU A 65 22.89 -3.12 -9.46
N ALA A 66 22.01 -3.11 -10.45
CA ALA A 66 22.34 -3.53 -11.81
C ALA A 66 23.38 -2.59 -12.49
N GLY A 67 23.48 -1.34 -12.03
CA GLY A 67 24.44 -0.35 -12.50
C GLY A 67 25.77 -0.32 -11.73
N LEU A 68 25.87 -1.00 -10.59
CA LEU A 68 27.06 -1.00 -9.73
C LEU A 68 27.99 -2.19 -10.04
N SER A 69 29.31 -1.98 -9.90
CA SER A 69 30.26 -3.09 -9.85
C SER A 69 30.25 -3.74 -8.48
N LYS A 70 30.67 -5.01 -8.37
CA LYS A 70 30.85 -5.66 -7.06
C LYS A 70 31.97 -5.03 -6.21
N ASP A 71 32.89 -4.34 -6.87
CA ASP A 71 33.99 -3.64 -6.21
C ASP A 71 33.62 -2.19 -5.84
N ASP A 72 32.39 -1.73 -6.13
CA ASP A 72 31.90 -0.43 -5.65
C ASP A 72 31.60 -0.50 -4.15
N ASP A 73 32.08 0.48 -3.40
CA ASP A 73 31.78 0.62 -1.96
C ASP A 73 30.27 0.69 -1.68
N LEU A 74 29.46 1.15 -2.65
CA LEU A 74 28.00 1.22 -2.54
C LEU A 74 27.30 -0.12 -2.79
N TYR A 75 27.96 -1.12 -3.39
CA TYR A 75 27.32 -2.38 -3.77
C TYR A 75 26.85 -3.17 -2.55
N GLU A 76 27.69 -3.31 -1.52
CA GLU A 76 27.32 -4.01 -0.28
C GLU A 76 26.15 -3.31 0.43
N MET A 77 26.19 -1.97 0.48
CA MET A 77 25.10 -1.17 1.07
C MET A 77 23.77 -1.39 0.36
N ALA A 78 23.78 -1.40 -0.97
CA ALA A 78 22.58 -1.61 -1.77
C ALA A 78 22.07 -3.07 -1.68
N GLN A 79 22.95 -4.06 -1.49
CA GLN A 79 22.54 -5.44 -1.18
C GLN A 79 21.85 -5.54 0.18
N ASP A 80 22.42 -4.92 1.22
CA ASP A 80 21.81 -4.89 2.55
C ASP A 80 20.43 -4.22 2.53
N GLU A 81 20.30 -3.09 1.81
CA GLU A 81 19.02 -2.41 1.62
C GLU A 81 18.00 -3.30 0.88
N LYS A 82 18.44 -4.05 -0.14
CA LYS A 82 17.58 -5.02 -0.84
C LYS A 82 17.03 -6.08 0.10
N GLU A 83 17.86 -6.64 0.98
CA GLU A 83 17.44 -7.65 1.95
C GLU A 83 16.44 -7.07 2.96
N GLN A 84 16.69 -5.86 3.47
CA GLN A 84 15.78 -5.17 4.37
C GLN A 84 14.42 -4.89 3.72
N LEU A 85 14.42 -4.39 2.48
CA LEU A 85 13.21 -4.14 1.71
C LEU A 85 12.45 -5.45 1.45
N ALA A 86 13.15 -6.54 1.11
CA ALA A 86 12.53 -7.84 0.91
C ALA A 86 11.85 -8.37 2.19
N ALA A 87 12.51 -8.23 3.35
CA ALA A 87 11.93 -8.61 4.64
C ALA A 87 10.69 -7.76 4.98
N ARG A 88 10.75 -6.44 4.75
CA ARG A 88 9.62 -5.54 4.97
C ARG A 88 8.43 -5.86 4.06
N ILE A 89 8.68 -6.15 2.79
CA ILE A 89 7.65 -6.56 1.83
C ILE A 89 6.96 -7.84 2.31
N ALA A 90 7.73 -8.85 2.74
CA ALA A 90 7.18 -10.10 3.25
C ALA A 90 6.31 -9.91 4.50
N GLU A 91 6.75 -9.06 5.45
CA GLU A 91 5.98 -8.71 6.64
C GLU A 91 4.65 -8.03 6.27
N LEU A 92 4.68 -7.07 5.35
CA LEU A 92 3.49 -6.36 4.87
C LEU A 92 2.53 -7.30 4.15
N GLU A 93 3.03 -8.24 3.33
CA GLU A 93 2.18 -9.26 2.70
C GLU A 93 1.48 -10.15 3.72
N GLU A 94 2.15 -10.54 4.80
CA GLU A 94 1.53 -11.33 5.86
C GLU A 94 0.42 -10.54 6.57
N GLN A 95 0.68 -9.28 6.92
CA GLN A 95 -0.31 -8.40 7.53
C GLN A 95 -1.54 -8.21 6.61
N LEU A 96 -1.30 -8.00 5.32
CA LEU A 96 -2.37 -7.88 4.31
C LEU A 96 -3.18 -9.16 4.17
N ARG A 97 -2.54 -10.34 4.21
CA ARG A 97 -3.24 -11.63 4.19
C ARG A 97 -4.16 -11.79 5.40
N ARG A 98 -3.67 -11.40 6.59
CA ARG A 98 -4.46 -11.47 7.83
C ARG A 98 -5.68 -10.55 7.76
N GLU A 99 -5.54 -9.33 7.27
CA GLU A 99 -6.66 -8.39 7.12
C GLU A 99 -7.67 -8.79 6.04
N LEU A 100 -7.26 -9.55 5.02
CA LEU A 100 -8.15 -10.08 3.98
C LEU A 100 -8.86 -11.38 4.36
N THR A 101 -8.42 -12.03 5.44
CA THR A 101 -9.08 -13.24 5.95
C THR A 101 -10.25 -12.79 6.83
N PRO A 102 -11.46 -13.34 6.66
CA PRO A 102 -12.57 -13.05 7.55
C PRO A 102 -12.12 -13.30 8.99
N LYS A 103 -12.30 -12.31 9.87
CA LYS A 103 -12.17 -12.54 11.31
C LYS A 103 -13.36 -13.40 11.70
N ASP A 104 -13.11 -14.66 12.04
CA ASP A 104 -14.09 -15.53 12.73
C ASP A 104 -14.58 -14.86 14.02
#